data_AF-A0A6A5G850-F1
#
_entry.id   AF-A0A6A5G850-F1
#
_cell.length_a   1.000
_cell.length_b   1.000
_cell.length_c   1.000
_cell.angle_alpha   90.00
_cell.angle_beta   90.00
_cell.angle_gamma   90.00
#
_symmetry.space_group_name_H-M   'P 1'
#
loop_
_entity.id
_entity.type
_entity.pdbx_description
1 polymer ?
#
loop_
_entity_poly.entity_id
_entity_poly.type
_entity_poly.pdbx_seq_one_letter_code
_entity_poly.pdbx_strand_id
1 'polypeptide(L)'
;MHGAGLTHLMFLPDWAAIFEIYNCGDAGCYSDLARLRGVKYYTWPESKIHLIRSDDEGDHPQSGEKHLKFANYHVDPIEFREQVKMMIEHVRNHPKFINSRRIQRRKQKEMEAEKLKKEL
;
A
#
# COMPACT_ATOMS: atom_id res chain seq x y z
N MET A 1 10.92 -3.47 13.77
CA MET A 1 10.41 -3.57 12.39
C MET A 1 9.49 -4.78 12.26
N HIS A 2 8.22 -4.59 11.91
CA HIS A 2 7.33 -5.70 11.55
C HIS A 2 7.94 -6.39 10.33
N GLY A 3 8.50 -7.60 10.48
CA GLY A 3 9.32 -8.24 9.43
C GLY A 3 8.62 -8.33 8.08
N ALA A 4 7.31 -8.61 8.08
CA ALA A 4 6.49 -8.56 6.87
C ALA A 4 6.48 -7.16 6.24
N GLY A 5 6.19 -6.12 7.02
CA GLY A 5 6.12 -4.73 6.53
C GLY A 5 7.37 -4.30 5.75
N LEU A 6 8.55 -4.48 6.35
CA LEU A 6 9.82 -4.13 5.75
C LEU A 6 10.10 -4.91 4.45
N THR A 7 9.92 -6.24 4.48
CA THR A 7 10.18 -7.08 3.30
C THR A 7 9.27 -6.70 2.15
N HIS A 8 7.98 -6.44 2.39
CA HIS A 8 7.05 -6.06 1.34
C HIS A 8 7.45 -4.72 0.70
N LEU A 9 7.87 -3.75 1.51
CA LEU A 9 8.35 -2.44 1.05
C LEU A 9 9.52 -2.52 0.06
N MET A 10 10.43 -3.49 0.22
CA MET A 10 11.58 -3.65 -0.69
C MET A 10 11.18 -4.05 -2.11
N PHE A 11 10.10 -4.81 -2.27
CA PHE A 11 9.64 -5.32 -3.57
C PHE A 11 8.60 -4.42 -4.24
N LEU A 12 8.12 -3.39 -3.55
CA LEU A 12 7.20 -2.44 -4.16
C LEU A 12 7.90 -1.69 -5.30
N PRO A 13 7.20 -1.42 -6.42
CA PRO A 13 7.73 -0.53 -7.45
C PRO A 13 7.82 0.90 -6.91
N ASP A 14 8.70 1.71 -7.48
CA ASP A 14 8.91 3.10 -7.05
C ASP A 14 7.67 4.00 -7.11
N TRP A 15 6.67 3.60 -7.89
CA TRP A 15 5.40 4.32 -8.02
C TRP A 15 4.34 3.85 -7.02
N ALA A 16 4.67 2.90 -6.13
CA ALA A 16 3.73 2.35 -5.18
C ALA A 16 3.33 3.39 -4.11
N ALA A 17 2.17 3.13 -3.52
CA ALA A 17 1.66 3.83 -2.35
C ALA A 17 1.32 2.83 -1.26
N ILE A 18 1.56 3.21 -0.01
CA ILE A 18 1.27 2.42 1.19
C ILE A 18 0.22 3.17 2.00
N PHE A 19 -0.75 2.43 2.54
CA PHE A 19 -1.74 2.96 3.46
C PHE A 19 -1.60 2.27 4.81
N GLU A 20 -1.31 3.04 5.85
CA GLU A 20 -1.29 2.58 7.23
C GLU A 20 -2.67 2.77 7.86
N ILE A 21 -3.36 1.64 8.10
CA ILE A 21 -4.73 1.62 8.66
C ILE A 21 -4.75 2.12 10.10
N TYR A 22 -3.69 1.91 10.86
CA TYR A 22 -3.59 2.43 12.22
C TYR A 22 -2.15 2.80 12.50
N ASN A 23 -1.92 4.07 12.83
CA ASN A 23 -0.63 4.50 13.34
C ASN A 23 -0.55 3.99 14.78
N CYS A 24 0.34 3.03 15.04
CA CYS A 24 0.46 2.34 16.31
C CYS A 24 0.95 3.21 17.48
N GLY A 25 0.82 4.55 17.39
CA GLY A 25 1.35 5.53 18.33
C GLY A 25 2.88 5.62 18.30
N ASP A 26 3.53 4.84 17.44
CA ASP A 26 4.97 4.80 17.28
C ASP A 26 5.33 5.58 16.02
N ALA A 27 5.86 6.79 16.22
CA ALA A 27 6.09 7.79 15.18
C ALA A 27 6.98 7.28 14.02
N GLY A 28 7.74 6.20 14.20
CA GLY A 28 8.65 5.63 13.21
C GLY A 28 8.21 4.32 12.54
N CYS A 29 6.97 3.87 12.67
CA CYS A 29 6.63 2.50 12.28
C CYS A 29 6.66 2.24 10.76
N TYR A 30 5.79 2.89 9.98
CA TYR A 30 5.67 2.67 8.53
C TYR A 30 5.93 3.93 7.68
N SER A 31 5.70 5.11 8.25
CA SER A 31 6.00 6.41 7.63
C SER A 31 7.48 6.51 7.27
N ASP A 32 8.36 6.13 8.20
CA ASP A 32 9.81 6.15 8.01
C ASP A 32 10.28 5.12 7.00
N LEU A 33 9.70 3.91 7.03
CA LEU A 33 10.03 2.87 6.05
C LEU A 33 9.64 3.32 4.63
N ALA A 34 8.45 3.91 4.47
CA ALA A 34 7.99 4.44 3.18
C ALA A 34 8.88 5.58 2.70
N ARG A 35 9.28 6.48 3.62
CA ARG A 35 10.23 7.58 3.34
C ARG A 35 11.59 7.05 2.89
N LEU A 36 12.16 6.08 3.60
CA LEU A 36 13.45 5.46 3.26
C LEU A 36 13.39 4.73 1.91
N ARG A 37 12.29 4.02 1.62
CA ARG A 37 12.07 3.37 0.33
C ARG A 37 11.79 4.35 -0.80
N GLY A 38 11.35 5.57 -0.50
CA GLY A 38 10.95 6.58 -1.49
C GLY A 38 9.59 6.29 -2.13
N VAL A 39 8.68 5.63 -1.41
CA VAL A 39 7.30 5.37 -1.86
C VAL A 39 6.32 6.24 -1.10
N LYS A 40 5.16 6.52 -1.69
CA LYS A 40 4.19 7.43 -1.09
C LYS A 40 3.50 6.77 0.10
N TYR A 41 3.52 7.47 1.24
CA TYR A 41 2.82 7.07 2.45
C TYR A 41 1.48 7.79 2.58
N TYR A 42 0.48 7.04 3.02
CA TYR A 42 -0.85 7.50 3.40
C TYR A 42 -1.23 6.86 4.74
N THR A 43 -2.04 7.59 5.50
CA THR A 43 -2.72 7.10 6.69
C THR A 43 -4.04 7.87 6.81
N TRP A 44 -4.87 7.53 7.79
CA TRP A 44 -6.10 8.25 8.03
C TRP A 44 -5.82 9.71 8.39
N PRO A 45 -6.59 10.66 7.84
CA PRO A 45 -6.50 12.04 8.29
C PRO A 45 -6.93 12.12 9.75
N GLU A 46 -6.30 13.01 10.51
CA GLU A 46 -6.57 13.17 11.94
C GLU A 46 -8.05 13.38 12.25
N SER A 47 -8.76 14.11 11.38
CA SER A 47 -10.21 14.32 11.50
C SER A 47 -11.06 13.07 11.31
N LYS A 48 -10.53 11.97 10.77
CA LYS A 48 -11.25 10.71 10.50
C LYS A 48 -10.72 9.52 11.29
N ILE A 49 -9.67 9.69 12.10
CA ILE A 49 -9.08 8.59 12.87
C ILE A 49 -10.10 7.94 13.82
N HIS A 50 -11.05 8.73 14.33
CA HIS A 50 -12.14 8.27 15.19
C HIS A 50 -13.15 7.34 14.50
N LEU A 51 -13.10 7.23 13.16
CA LEU A 51 -13.93 6.31 12.39
C LEU A 51 -13.35 4.88 12.35
N ILE A 52 -12.10 4.72 12.78
CA ILE A 52 -11.45 3.43 12.92
C ILE A 52 -11.80 2.90 14.31
N ARG A 53 -12.37 1.70 14.37
CA ARG A 53 -12.72 1.06 15.64
C ARG A 53 -11.96 -0.24 15.79
N SER A 54 -11.50 -0.55 17.00
CA SER A 54 -11.02 -1.88 17.36
C SER A 54 -11.97 -2.49 18.40
N ASP A 55 -12.25 -3.78 18.28
CA ASP A 55 -13.10 -4.47 19.26
C ASP A 55 -12.37 -4.63 20.61
N ASP A 56 -11.04 -4.80 20.57
CA ASP A 56 -10.18 -4.93 21.72
C ASP A 56 -8.73 -4.49 21.39
N GLU A 57 -7.90 -4.39 22.43
CA GLU A 57 -6.45 -4.43 22.25
C GLU A 57 -6.07 -5.90 22.05
N GLY A 58 -5.51 -6.25 20.90
CA GLY A 58 -5.13 -7.63 20.61
C GLY A 58 -3.98 -8.12 21.49
N ASP A 59 -3.90 -9.44 21.69
CA ASP A 59 -2.89 -10.03 22.56
C ASP A 59 -1.57 -10.27 21.81
N HIS A 60 -0.45 -9.81 22.39
CA HIS A 60 0.87 -10.11 21.87
C HIS A 60 1.13 -11.63 21.94
N PRO A 61 1.45 -12.31 20.83
CA PRO A 61 1.47 -13.78 20.76
C PRO A 61 2.54 -14.43 21.65
N GLN A 62 3.53 -13.67 22.11
CA GLN A 62 4.61 -14.18 22.97
C GLN A 62 4.58 -13.68 24.41
N SER A 63 4.03 -12.48 24.66
CA SER A 63 4.03 -11.88 26.02
C SER A 63 2.64 -11.89 26.66
N GLY A 64 1.58 -12.11 25.87
CA GLY A 64 0.19 -12.00 26.34
C GLY A 64 -0.23 -10.57 26.68
N GLU A 65 0.65 -9.60 26.47
CA GLU A 65 0.35 -8.19 26.74
C GLU A 65 -0.55 -7.61 25.67
N LYS A 66 -1.48 -6.77 26.10
CA LYS A 66 -2.39 -6.03 25.22
C LYS A 66 -1.60 -5.04 24.38
N HIS A 67 -1.77 -5.11 23.06
CA HIS A 67 -1.07 -4.23 22.15
C HIS A 67 -1.85 -4.03 20.84
N LEU A 68 -2.16 -2.77 20.52
CA LEU A 68 -3.01 -2.34 19.40
C LEU A 68 -2.57 -2.85 18.01
N LYS A 69 -1.28 -3.07 17.80
CA LYS A 69 -0.74 -3.76 16.61
C LYS A 69 -1.40 -5.12 16.31
N PHE A 70 -1.88 -5.84 17.31
CA PHE A 70 -2.52 -7.16 17.16
C PHE A 70 -4.05 -7.07 17.19
N ALA A 71 -4.61 -5.87 17.28
CA ALA A 71 -6.06 -5.67 17.26
C ALA A 71 -6.64 -5.87 15.86
N ASN A 72 -7.89 -6.32 15.79
CA ASN A 72 -8.68 -6.26 14.58
C ASN A 72 -9.34 -4.89 14.45
N TYR A 73 -9.21 -4.26 13.29
CA TYR A 73 -9.76 -2.94 13.03
C TYR A 73 -10.93 -3.02 12.06
N HIS A 74 -11.99 -2.29 12.40
CA HIS A 74 -13.14 -2.02 11.55
C HIS A 74 -13.01 -0.62 10.96
N VAL A 75 -13.27 -0.53 9.66
CA VAL A 75 -13.19 0.72 8.90
C VAL A 75 -14.49 0.91 8.13
N ASP A 76 -14.94 2.15 8.01
CA ASP A 76 -16.05 2.47 7.12
C ASP A 76 -15.64 2.21 5.65
N PRO A 77 -16.37 1.36 4.90
CA PRO A 77 -15.99 1.00 3.54
C PRO A 77 -16.00 2.18 2.56
N ILE A 78 -16.88 3.16 2.77
CA ILE A 78 -16.99 4.34 1.90
C ILE A 78 -15.76 5.22 2.10
N GLU A 79 -15.41 5.49 3.36
CA GLU A 79 -14.24 6.29 3.71
C GLU A 79 -12.94 5.62 3.29
N PHE A 80 -12.82 4.30 3.51
CA PHE A 80 -11.66 3.54 3.04
C PHE A 80 -11.51 3.64 1.52
N ARG A 81 -12.61 3.56 0.77
CA ARG A 81 -12.60 3.73 -0.69
C ARG A 81 -12.12 5.12 -1.10
N GLU A 82 -12.49 6.18 -0.38
CA GLU A 82 -12.01 7.54 -0.67
C GLU A 82 -10.48 7.65 -0.43
N GLN A 83 -9.94 7.00 0.61
CA GLN A 83 -8.49 6.92 0.81
C GLN A 83 -7.80 6.20 -0.36
N VAL A 84 -8.35 5.07 -0.79
CA VAL A 84 -7.81 4.29 -1.92
C VAL A 84 -7.85 5.08 -3.23
N LYS A 85 -8.86 5.91 -3.48
CA LYS A 85 -8.92 6.77 -4.68
C LYS A 85 -7.73 7.73 -4.77
N MET A 86 -7.33 8.34 -3.66
CA MET A 86 -6.15 9.23 -3.64
C MET A 86 -4.86 8.48 -3.97
N MET A 87 -4.74 7.23 -3.49
CA MET A 87 -3.60 6.38 -3.84
C MET A 87 -3.60 5.99 -5.31
N ILE A 88 -4.77 5.66 -5.87
CA ILE A 88 -4.94 5.36 -7.30
C ILE A 88 -4.50 6.54 -8.15
N GLU A 89 -4.90 7.76 -7.77
CA GLU A 89 -4.50 8.98 -8.47
C GLU A 89 -2.99 9.18 -8.44
N HIS A 90 -2.34 9.01 -7.28
CA HIS A 90 -0.90 9.06 -7.16
C HIS A 90 -0.19 8.08 -8.10
N VAL A 91 -0.61 6.81 -8.10
CA VAL A 91 -0.03 5.76 -8.96
C VAL A 91 -0.22 6.11 -10.44
N ARG A 92 -1.44 6.51 -10.84
CA ARG A 92 -1.78 6.82 -12.24
C ARG A 92 -0.99 8.00 -12.78
N ASN A 93 -0.72 9.00 -11.95
CA ASN A 93 0.01 10.21 -12.32
C ASN A 93 1.53 10.03 -12.22
N HIS A 94 2.02 8.92 -11.65
CA HIS A 94 3.45 8.71 -11.46
C HIS A 94 4.19 8.47 -12.80
N PRO A 95 5.25 9.24 -13.13
CA PRO A 95 5.95 9.12 -14.41
C PRO A 95 6.49 7.70 -14.71
N LYS A 96 7.07 7.05 -13.70
CA LYS A 96 7.55 5.65 -13.82
C LYS A 96 6.42 4.65 -14.11
N PHE A 97 5.22 4.85 -13.58
CA PHE A 97 4.05 4.01 -13.88
C PHE A 97 3.56 4.23 -15.31
N ILE A 98 3.47 5.49 -15.75
CA ILE A 98 3.08 5.82 -17.12
C ILE A 98 4.06 5.20 -18.12
N ASN A 99 5.36 5.32 -17.86
CA ASN A 99 6.40 4.74 -18.71
C ASN A 99 6.37 3.21 -18.70
N SER A 100 6.18 2.57 -17.55
CA SER A 100 6.08 1.10 -17.48
C SER A 100 4.89 0.59 -18.29
N ARG A 101 3.72 1.26 -18.21
CA ARG A 101 2.53 0.94 -19.00
C ARG A 101 2.76 1.11 -20.51
N ARG A 102 3.48 2.16 -20.92
CA ARG A 102 3.87 2.36 -22.34
C ARG A 102 4.75 1.22 -22.84
N ILE A 103 5.75 0.81 -22.07
CA ILE A 103 6.65 -0.30 -22.41
C ILE A 103 5.88 -1.62 -22.51
N GLN A 104 5.03 -1.92 -21.53
CA GLN A 104 4.21 -3.14 -21.54
C GLN A 104 3.32 -3.22 -22.78
N ARG A 105 2.64 -2.12 -23.15
CA ARG A 105 1.80 -2.06 -24.35
C ARG A 105 2.59 -2.30 -25.64
N ARG A 106 3.82 -1.79 -25.75
CA ARG A 106 4.69 -2.04 -26.90
C ARG A 106 5.06 -3.51 -27.01
N LYS A 107 5.55 -4.10 -25.91
CA LYS A 107 5.89 -5.53 -25.84
C LYS A 107 4.71 -6.43 -26.20
N GLN A 108 3.51 -6.09 -25.72
CA GLN A 108 2.31 -6.85 -26.04
C GLN A 108 2.00 -6.82 -27.54
N LYS A 109 2.06 -5.66 -28.18
CA LYS A 109 1.87 -5.54 -29.63
C LYS A 109 2.92 -6.29 -30.43
N GLU A 110 4.18 -6.26 -30.00
CA GLU A 110 5.27 -7.01 -30.63
C GLU A 110 5.02 -8.52 -30.56
N MET A 111 4.62 -9.04 -29.39
CA MET A 111 4.25 -10.45 -29.22
C MET A 111 3.05 -10.85 -30.07
N GLU A 112 2.00 -10.02 -30.12
CA GLU A 112 0.81 -10.26 -30.94
C GLU A 112 1.17 -10.29 -32.44
N ALA A 113 2.03 -9.38 -32.91
CA ALA A 113 2.50 -9.35 -34.29
C ALA A 113 3.38 -10.56 -34.63
N GLU A 114 4.26 -10.99 -33.71
CA GLU A 114 5.08 -12.19 -33.91
C GLU A 114 4.23 -13.46 -33.97
N LYS A 115 3.19 -13.55 -33.13
CA LYS A 115 2.25 -14.66 -33.15
C LYS A 115 1.51 -14.74 -34.48
N LEU A 116 1.00 -13.61 -34.98
CA LEU A 116 0.31 -13.55 -36.27
C LEU A 116 1.24 -13.97 -37.43
N LYS A 117 2.52 -13.59 -37.40
CA LYS A 117 3.51 -14.01 -38.41
C LYS A 117 3.80 -15.52 -38.41
N LYS A 118 3.62 -16.20 -37.27
CA LYS A 118 3.82 -17.65 -37.14
C LYS A 118 2.58 -18.45 -37.57
N GLU A 119 1.42 -17.80 -37.64
CA GLU A 119 0.14 -18.40 -38.05
C GLU A 119 -0.11 -18.26 -39.58
N LEU A 120 0.70 -17.46 -40.27
CA LEU A 120 0.75 -17.28 -41.74
C LEU A 120 1.84 -18.16 -42.37
#